data_AF-A0A8T2GUP3-F1
#
_entry.id   AF-A0A8T2GUP3-F1
#
_cell.length_a   1.000
_cell.length_b   1.000
_cell.length_c   1.000
_cell.angle_alpha   90.00
_cell.angle_beta   90.00
_cell.angle_gamma   90.00
#
_symmetry.space_group_name_H-M   'P 1'
#
loop_
_entity.id
_entity.type
_entity.pdbx_description
1 polymer ?
#
loop_
_entity_poly.entity_id
_entity_poly.type
_entity_poly.pdbx_seq_one_letter_code
_entity_poly.pdbx_strand_id
1 'polypeptide(L)'
;MKQSEINNNTVPGNDSETTGSKLDQLSRAVPLGLDEFKSRASNSRDKSLSGQVTGVIHRMEPGGKEYNYAAASKGAKVLSSNKEAKGASSIICRDKDKYLRNPCSTEGKFVVIELSEETLVNTIKIANFEHYSSNLKDFEILGTLVYPTDTWVHLGNFTALNMKHEQNFTFADPKWVRYLKLNLLSHYGSEFYCTLSLLEVYGVDAVERMLEDLISIQDKNILKLQEGDTEQKEKKTMQAKESFESDEDKSKQKEKEQEASPENAVVKDEVSLEKRKLPDPVEEIKHQPGSRMPGDTVLKILMQKIRSLDVSLSVLESYLEERSSKYGMIFKEMDLEASKREKEVETMRLEVEGMKEREENTKKEAMEMRKWRMRVETELEKAENEKEKVKERLEQVLERLEWMEKKGVVVFTICVGFGTIAVVAVVFGMGIVRAEKQGGLAWLLLLISSTFVMFILSL
;
A
#
# COMPACT_ATOMS: atom_id res chain seq x y z
N MET A 1 -8.83 -5.78 -63.17
CA MET A 1 -9.95 -6.75 -63.20
C MET A 1 -9.86 -7.55 -61.90
N LYS A 2 -10.93 -7.74 -61.13
CA LYS A 2 -12.36 -7.41 -61.33
C LYS A 2 -12.88 -6.44 -60.24
N GLN A 3 -14.05 -5.83 -60.48
CA GLN A 3 -14.96 -5.34 -59.43
C GLN A 3 -15.73 -6.55 -58.83
N SER A 4 -16.54 -6.45 -57.77
CA SER A 4 -17.10 -5.32 -57.01
C SER A 4 -16.86 -5.54 -55.49
N GLU A 5 -17.38 -4.79 -54.50
CA GLU A 5 -18.52 -3.87 -54.45
C GLU A 5 -18.35 -2.81 -53.33
N ILE A 6 -19.09 -1.70 -53.41
CA ILE A 6 -19.04 -0.59 -52.45
C ILE A 6 -20.35 -0.53 -51.68
N ASN A 7 -20.30 -0.34 -50.36
CA ASN A 7 -21.42 0.19 -49.58
C ASN A 7 -20.92 1.22 -48.55
N ASN A 8 -21.29 2.48 -48.78
CA ASN A 8 -21.14 3.56 -47.80
C ASN A 8 -22.45 3.73 -47.02
N ASN A 9 -22.36 3.99 -45.72
CA ASN A 9 -23.32 4.78 -44.93
C ASN A 9 -22.54 5.24 -43.67
N THR A 10 -22.10 6.50 -43.54
CA THR A 10 -22.83 7.78 -43.50
C THR A 10 -23.59 7.96 -42.18
N VAL A 11 -23.01 8.77 -41.28
CA VAL A 11 -23.63 9.30 -40.05
C VAL A 11 -24.27 10.66 -40.38
N PRO A 12 -25.57 10.83 -40.11
CA PRO A 12 -26.04 11.69 -39.01
C PRO A 12 -27.18 11.04 -38.21
N GLY A 13 -27.69 11.58 -37.10
CA GLY A 13 -27.27 12.76 -36.33
C GLY A 13 -28.46 13.49 -35.67
N ASN A 14 -28.39 13.64 -34.34
CA ASN A 14 -29.18 14.52 -33.46
C ASN A 14 -30.67 14.22 -33.14
N ASP A 15 -31.03 14.59 -31.90
CA ASP A 15 -32.36 14.96 -31.36
C ASP A 15 -33.51 13.92 -31.46
N SER A 16 -34.35 13.65 -30.44
CA SER A 16 -34.50 14.17 -29.06
C SER A 16 -35.36 13.14 -28.25
N GLU A 17 -35.83 13.31 -27.01
CA GLU A 17 -35.93 14.45 -26.06
C GLU A 17 -35.94 13.92 -24.60
N THR A 18 -36.08 14.80 -23.62
CA THR A 18 -35.99 14.65 -22.15
C THR A 18 -37.14 13.89 -21.48
N THR A 19 -36.82 12.94 -20.57
CA THR A 19 -37.59 12.75 -19.32
C THR A 19 -36.66 12.50 -18.13
N GLY A 20 -36.71 13.36 -17.11
CA GLY A 20 -35.87 13.29 -15.92
C GLY A 20 -36.60 12.72 -14.71
N SER A 21 -36.12 11.59 -14.17
CA SER A 21 -36.56 11.05 -12.88
C SER A 21 -35.68 11.58 -11.74
N LYS A 22 -36.14 12.65 -11.08
CA LYS A 22 -35.81 12.82 -9.66
C LYS A 22 -36.40 11.62 -8.91
N LEU A 23 -35.60 11.01 -8.03
CA LEU A 23 -36.12 10.23 -6.91
C LEU A 23 -35.35 10.65 -5.66
N ASP A 24 -36.08 10.90 -4.58
CA ASP A 24 -35.59 11.80 -3.54
C ASP A 24 -34.56 11.20 -2.58
N GLN A 25 -33.76 12.12 -2.05
CA GLN A 25 -32.78 11.94 -0.99
C GLN A 25 -33.47 11.58 0.34
N LEU A 26 -33.94 10.33 0.48
CA LEU A 26 -34.39 9.81 1.77
C LEU A 26 -33.19 9.41 2.65
N SER A 27 -32.82 10.31 3.55
CA SER A 27 -31.81 10.08 4.58
C SER A 27 -32.16 8.85 5.43
N ARG A 28 -31.40 7.75 5.29
CA ARG A 28 -31.56 6.54 6.10
C ARG A 28 -31.13 6.86 7.54
N ALA A 29 -32.09 7.30 8.36
CA ALA A 29 -31.87 7.72 9.74
C ALA A 29 -31.31 6.56 10.57
N VAL A 30 -30.01 6.61 10.87
CA VAL A 30 -29.33 5.70 11.78
C VAL A 30 -29.95 5.85 13.17
N PRO A 31 -30.29 4.76 13.88
CA PRO A 31 -30.73 4.86 15.26
C PRO A 31 -29.63 5.47 16.14
N LEU A 32 -29.87 6.67 16.68
CA LEU A 32 -29.03 7.28 17.71
C LEU A 32 -28.99 6.36 18.94
N GLY A 33 -27.78 6.04 19.43
CA GLY A 33 -27.61 5.12 20.56
C GLY A 33 -26.23 4.49 20.76
N LEU A 34 -25.15 5.07 20.22
CA LEU A 34 -23.77 4.55 20.40
C LEU A 34 -22.77 5.58 20.95
N ASP A 35 -22.98 6.88 20.69
CA ASP A 35 -22.09 7.94 21.22
C ASP A 35 -22.12 8.06 22.76
N GLU A 36 -23.20 7.60 23.41
CA GLU A 36 -23.35 7.66 24.87
C GLU A 36 -22.38 6.71 25.61
N PHE A 37 -21.87 5.67 24.93
CA PHE A 37 -20.75 4.87 25.43
C PHE A 37 -19.37 5.52 25.18
N LYS A 38 -19.26 6.44 24.21
CA LYS A 38 -17.99 7.07 23.81
C LYS A 38 -17.52 8.15 24.80
N SER A 39 -18.46 8.82 25.48
CA SER A 39 -18.16 9.87 26.45
C SER A 39 -17.48 9.37 27.73
N ARG A 40 -17.82 8.17 28.22
CA ARG A 40 -17.38 7.65 29.53
C ARG A 40 -15.93 7.14 29.55
N ALA A 41 -15.31 6.91 28.40
CA ALA A 41 -13.90 6.51 28.29
C ALA A 41 -12.90 7.67 28.49
N SER A 42 -13.36 8.93 28.45
CA SER A 42 -12.50 10.12 28.40
C SER A 42 -11.95 10.60 29.76
N ASN A 43 -11.73 9.70 30.73
CA ASN A 43 -11.31 10.05 32.09
C ASN A 43 -10.22 9.15 32.71
N SER A 44 -9.29 8.64 31.89
CA SER A 44 -8.05 8.02 32.37
C SER A 44 -6.82 8.54 31.60
N ARG A 45 -6.44 9.78 31.90
CA ARG A 45 -5.06 10.24 31.67
C ARG A 45 -4.17 9.83 32.85
N ASP A 46 -2.87 9.99 32.66
CA ASP A 46 -1.81 9.89 33.66
C ASP A 46 -1.58 8.51 34.29
N LYS A 47 -0.88 7.65 33.53
CA LYS A 47 0.33 7.04 34.10
C LYS A 47 1.46 6.97 33.07
N SER A 48 2.53 7.72 33.35
CA SER A 48 3.77 7.71 32.57
C SER A 48 4.53 6.40 32.76
N LEU A 49 5.03 5.81 31.67
CA LEU A 49 6.10 4.82 31.73
C LEU A 49 7.07 5.03 30.56
N SER A 50 8.23 5.60 30.85
CA SER A 50 9.33 5.73 29.88
C SER A 50 10.04 4.38 29.76
N GLY A 51 9.84 3.67 28.65
CA GLY A 51 10.43 2.34 28.45
C GLY A 51 10.21 1.76 27.07
N GLN A 52 11.05 2.19 26.11
CA GLN A 52 11.41 1.49 24.86
C GLN A 52 10.26 1.09 23.91
N VAL A 53 10.18 1.74 22.74
CA VAL A 53 9.15 1.49 21.71
C VAL A 53 9.41 0.16 20.99
N THR A 54 8.93 -0.95 21.56
CA THR A 54 9.01 -2.30 20.99
C THR A 54 7.70 -3.08 21.12
N GLY A 55 6.56 -2.40 21.21
CA GLY A 55 5.24 -2.99 21.51
C GLY A 55 4.08 -2.55 20.62
N VAL A 56 4.33 -1.94 19.46
CA VAL A 56 3.27 -1.57 18.49
C VAL A 56 3.36 -2.51 17.29
N ILE A 57 2.44 -3.47 17.21
CA ILE A 57 2.33 -4.39 16.07
C ILE A 57 1.57 -3.67 14.95
N HIS A 58 2.12 -3.59 13.74
CA HIS A 58 1.37 -3.03 12.61
C HIS A 58 0.28 -4.00 12.15
N ARG A 59 -0.93 -3.47 11.89
CA ARG A 59 -2.03 -4.20 11.24
C ARG A 59 -1.55 -4.89 9.97
N MET A 60 -1.96 -6.14 9.75
CA MET A 60 -1.59 -6.92 8.57
C MET A 60 -2.77 -7.14 7.62
N GLU A 61 -2.50 -7.08 6.32
CA GLU A 61 -3.41 -7.54 5.26
C GLU A 61 -3.42 -9.09 5.21
N PRO A 62 -4.50 -9.73 4.72
CA PRO A 62 -4.56 -11.20 4.54
C PRO A 62 -3.43 -11.80 3.68
N GLY A 63 -2.74 -10.98 2.89
CA GLY A 63 -1.54 -11.34 2.13
C GLY A 63 -0.21 -11.23 2.90
N GLY A 64 -0.24 -11.07 4.23
CA GLY A 64 0.96 -11.00 5.08
C GLY A 64 1.80 -9.72 4.91
N LYS A 65 1.16 -8.61 4.50
CA LYS A 65 1.81 -7.31 4.29
C LYS A 65 1.23 -6.27 5.24
N GLU A 66 2.05 -5.35 5.70
CA GLU A 66 1.62 -4.26 6.57
C GLU A 66 0.53 -3.41 5.88
N TYR A 67 -0.52 -3.07 6.63
CA TYR A 67 -1.64 -2.28 6.15
C TYR A 67 -1.24 -0.80 6.05
N ASN A 68 -0.94 -0.33 4.83
CA ASN A 68 -0.76 1.09 4.56
C ASN A 68 -2.11 1.82 4.69
N TYR A 69 -2.25 2.72 5.68
CA TYR A 69 -3.45 3.55 5.95
C TYR A 69 -3.56 4.80 5.06
N ALA A 70 -2.49 5.15 4.33
CA ALA A 70 -2.49 6.27 3.39
C ALA A 70 -2.79 5.86 1.94
N ALA A 71 -3.00 4.57 1.63
CA ALA A 71 -3.22 4.14 0.25
C ALA A 71 -4.62 4.55 -0.28
N ALA A 72 -4.66 5.16 -1.47
CA ALA A 72 -5.89 5.62 -2.11
C ALA A 72 -6.93 4.49 -2.32
N SER A 73 -6.46 3.27 -2.61
CA SER A 73 -7.29 2.07 -2.79
C SER A 73 -8.01 1.61 -1.50
N LYS A 74 -7.72 2.23 -0.36
CA LYS A 74 -8.36 1.99 0.95
C LYS A 74 -9.19 3.19 1.44
N GLY A 75 -9.41 4.19 0.57
CA GLY A 75 -10.24 5.36 0.89
C GLY A 75 -9.49 6.58 1.43
N ALA A 76 -8.16 6.51 1.59
CA ALA A 76 -7.31 7.66 1.89
C ALA A 76 -7.31 8.67 0.73
N LYS A 77 -7.16 9.97 1.04
CA LYS A 77 -7.29 11.06 0.03
C LYS A 77 -6.29 12.18 0.27
N VAL A 78 -5.79 12.80 -0.80
CA VAL A 78 -5.09 14.09 -0.69
C VAL A 78 -6.13 15.21 -0.64
N LEU A 79 -6.06 16.04 0.40
CA LEU A 79 -7.02 17.13 0.63
C LEU A 79 -6.52 18.48 0.10
N SER A 80 -5.22 18.75 0.23
CA SER A 80 -4.60 19.99 -0.27
C SER A 80 -3.09 19.84 -0.45
N SER A 81 -2.49 20.77 -1.20
CA SER A 81 -1.05 20.93 -1.38
C SER A 81 -0.72 22.41 -1.62
N ASN A 82 0.57 22.78 -1.67
CA ASN A 82 0.96 24.08 -2.22
C ASN A 82 0.56 24.19 -3.72
N LYS A 83 0.45 25.43 -4.23
CA LYS A 83 -0.17 25.72 -5.54
C LYS A 83 0.69 25.27 -6.74
N GLU A 84 1.98 25.15 -6.52
CA GLU A 84 3.02 24.82 -7.50
C GLU A 84 3.21 23.30 -7.65
N ALA A 85 2.69 22.54 -6.69
CA ALA A 85 2.69 21.08 -6.71
C ALA A 85 1.74 20.52 -7.77
N LYS A 86 2.22 19.52 -8.52
CA LYS A 86 1.42 18.72 -9.47
C LYS A 86 1.57 17.25 -9.14
N GLY A 87 0.52 16.46 -9.36
CA GLY A 87 0.54 15.01 -9.06
C GLY A 87 0.53 14.66 -7.56
N ALA A 88 0.07 15.56 -6.69
CA ALA A 88 0.07 15.31 -5.23
C ALA A 88 -0.71 14.04 -4.85
N SER A 89 -1.82 13.74 -5.53
CA SER A 89 -2.59 12.50 -5.37
C SER A 89 -1.88 11.22 -5.80
N SER A 90 -0.73 11.31 -6.49
CA SER A 90 0.03 10.13 -6.92
C SER A 90 0.83 9.48 -5.78
N ILE A 91 1.23 10.23 -4.74
CA ILE A 91 2.07 9.70 -3.65
C ILE A 91 1.36 8.64 -2.79
N ILE A 92 0.03 8.63 -2.81
CA ILE A 92 -0.84 7.67 -2.13
C ILE A 92 -1.25 6.48 -3.03
N CYS A 93 -0.69 6.40 -4.24
CA CYS A 93 -0.87 5.31 -5.19
C CYS A 93 0.47 4.59 -5.39
N ARG A 94 0.48 3.26 -5.47
CA ARG A 94 1.69 2.47 -5.76
C ARG A 94 2.07 2.45 -7.25
N ASP A 95 1.87 3.57 -7.94
CA ASP A 95 2.17 3.77 -9.35
C ASP A 95 3.59 4.35 -9.48
N LYS A 96 4.50 3.61 -10.13
CA LYS A 96 5.92 4.00 -10.20
C LYS A 96 6.19 5.12 -11.22
N ASP A 97 5.30 5.28 -12.20
CA ASP A 97 5.46 6.24 -13.30
C ASP A 97 4.79 7.59 -12.98
N LYS A 98 4.16 7.71 -11.81
CA LYS A 98 3.50 8.93 -11.32
C LYS A 98 4.11 9.37 -9.99
N TYR A 99 4.17 10.68 -9.79
CA TYR A 99 4.78 11.28 -8.60
C TYR A 99 4.27 12.71 -8.37
N LEU A 100 4.38 13.16 -7.12
CA LEU A 100 4.35 14.58 -6.79
C LEU A 100 5.58 15.25 -7.41
N ARG A 101 5.37 16.35 -8.14
CA ARG A 101 6.42 17.23 -8.67
C ARG A 101 6.20 18.66 -8.19
N ASN A 102 7.24 19.28 -7.66
CA ASN A 102 7.22 20.61 -7.07
C ASN A 102 8.53 21.35 -7.46
N PRO A 103 8.52 22.63 -7.84
CA PRO A 103 9.77 23.37 -8.04
C PRO A 103 10.58 23.43 -6.73
N CYS A 104 11.87 23.08 -6.76
CA CYS A 104 12.67 23.01 -5.54
C CYS A 104 12.80 24.37 -4.83
N SER A 105 12.83 25.46 -5.61
CA SER A 105 12.92 26.85 -5.18
C SER A 105 11.66 27.40 -4.47
N THR A 106 10.53 26.68 -4.52
CA THR A 106 9.30 27.10 -3.84
C THR A 106 9.44 26.91 -2.32
N GLU A 107 9.15 27.94 -1.53
CA GLU A 107 9.06 27.83 -0.07
C GLU A 107 7.68 27.27 0.36
N GLY A 108 7.59 26.69 1.56
CA GLY A 108 6.32 26.18 2.07
C GLY A 108 5.74 25.00 1.26
N LYS A 109 6.58 24.10 0.76
CA LYS A 109 6.15 22.87 0.04
C LYS A 109 5.44 21.92 1.00
N PHE A 110 4.14 21.66 0.80
CA PHE A 110 3.38 20.76 1.66
C PHE A 110 2.35 19.91 0.89
N VAL A 111 1.94 18.78 1.49
CA VAL A 111 0.76 18.00 1.11
C VAL A 111 0.00 17.56 2.37
N VAL A 112 -1.33 17.69 2.36
CA VAL A 112 -2.25 17.23 3.41
C VAL A 112 -3.05 16.03 2.94
N ILE A 113 -3.15 15.00 3.78
CA ILE A 113 -3.71 13.68 3.46
C ILE A 113 -4.68 13.26 4.56
N GLU A 114 -5.88 12.82 4.17
CA GLU A 114 -6.82 12.03 4.97
C GLU A 114 -6.40 10.56 4.93
N LEU A 115 -6.19 9.94 6.09
CA LEU A 115 -5.98 8.49 6.23
C LEU A 115 -7.31 7.73 6.08
N SER A 116 -7.26 6.44 5.74
CA SER A 116 -8.47 5.61 5.62
C SER A 116 -9.28 5.54 6.93
N GLU A 117 -8.60 5.47 8.07
CA GLU A 117 -9.15 5.27 9.42
C GLU A 117 -8.55 6.30 10.42
N GLU A 118 -8.96 6.28 11.69
CA GLU A 118 -8.22 6.98 12.76
C GLU A 118 -7.09 6.06 13.24
N THR A 119 -5.84 6.49 13.09
CA THR A 119 -4.67 5.61 13.21
C THR A 119 -3.67 6.14 14.24
N LEU A 120 -3.14 5.25 15.08
CA LEU A 120 -1.94 5.48 15.88
C LEU A 120 -0.73 5.34 14.96
N VAL A 121 -0.28 6.44 14.37
CA VAL A 121 0.80 6.42 13.38
C VAL A 121 2.14 6.13 14.07
N ASN A 122 2.73 4.98 13.74
CA ASN A 122 3.95 4.45 14.35
C ASN A 122 5.15 4.50 13.38
N THR A 123 4.93 4.18 12.10
CA THR A 123 5.97 4.23 11.08
C THR A 123 5.41 4.82 9.79
N ILE A 124 6.20 5.64 9.12
CA ILE A 124 5.95 6.05 7.73
C ILE A 124 7.04 5.50 6.82
N LYS A 125 6.70 5.33 5.54
CA LYS A 125 7.67 5.04 4.48
C LYS A 125 7.56 6.10 3.40
N ILE A 126 8.69 6.57 2.88
CA ILE A 126 8.75 7.41 1.69
C ILE A 126 9.67 6.82 0.62
N ALA A 127 9.41 7.14 -0.64
CA ALA A 127 10.33 6.85 -1.74
C ALA A 127 10.25 7.92 -2.85
N ASN A 128 11.38 8.16 -3.51
CA ASN A 128 11.44 8.84 -4.80
C ASN A 128 12.04 7.88 -5.83
N PHE A 129 11.32 7.63 -6.92
CA PHE A 129 11.75 6.75 -8.02
C PHE A 129 12.15 7.54 -9.28
N GLU A 130 11.90 8.85 -9.34
CA GLU A 130 12.33 9.68 -10.47
C GLU A 130 13.86 9.81 -10.48
N HIS A 131 14.46 9.53 -11.64
CA HIS A 131 15.90 9.53 -11.83
C HIS A 131 16.46 10.93 -12.07
N TYR A 132 15.70 11.84 -12.67
CA TYR A 132 16.14 13.18 -13.08
C TYR A 132 15.56 14.31 -12.20
N SER A 133 15.50 14.07 -10.89
CA SER A 133 15.04 15.02 -9.88
C SER A 133 15.91 15.05 -8.63
N SER A 134 15.79 16.17 -7.90
CA SER A 134 16.34 16.33 -6.56
C SER A 134 15.56 15.49 -5.55
N ASN A 135 16.29 14.74 -4.73
CA ASN A 135 15.71 13.90 -3.67
C ASN A 135 15.30 14.74 -2.46
N LEU A 136 14.26 14.31 -1.75
CA LEU A 136 13.90 14.87 -0.44
C LEU A 136 15.06 14.67 0.55
N LYS A 137 15.34 15.69 1.38
CA LYS A 137 16.31 15.64 2.47
C LYS A 137 15.59 15.78 3.81
N ASP A 138 15.43 16.99 4.32
CA ASP A 138 14.78 17.23 5.61
C ASP A 138 13.28 17.43 5.39
N PHE A 139 12.46 16.75 6.20
CA PHE A 139 11.01 16.86 6.16
C PHE A 139 10.41 16.77 7.56
N GLU A 140 9.21 17.35 7.70
CA GLU A 140 8.45 17.39 8.95
C GLU A 140 7.08 16.75 8.71
N ILE A 141 6.63 15.96 9.69
CA ILE A 141 5.31 15.36 9.74
C ILE A 141 4.51 15.99 10.88
N LEU A 142 3.42 16.63 10.50
CA LEU A 142 2.39 17.13 11.42
C LEU A 142 1.11 16.30 11.26
N GLY A 143 0.24 16.31 12.26
CA GLY A 143 -1.05 15.62 12.19
C GLY A 143 -2.14 16.21 13.09
N THR A 144 -3.36 15.72 12.88
CA THR A 144 -4.59 16.14 13.57
C THR A 144 -5.67 15.06 13.47
N LEU A 145 -6.66 15.09 14.36
CA LEU A 145 -7.88 14.29 14.27
C LEU A 145 -9.01 15.02 13.51
N VAL A 146 -8.93 16.34 13.36
CA VAL A 146 -9.97 17.17 12.73
C VAL A 146 -9.35 18.03 11.62
N TYR A 147 -10.06 18.14 10.49
CA TYR A 147 -9.72 19.00 9.35
C TYR A 147 -10.98 19.70 8.84
N PRO A 148 -10.92 20.99 8.43
CA PRO A 148 -9.75 21.88 8.50
C PRO A 148 -9.35 22.20 9.96
N THR A 149 -8.07 22.55 10.15
CA THR A 149 -7.55 23.03 11.44
C THR A 149 -6.38 23.98 11.20
N ASP A 150 -6.29 25.01 12.03
CA ASP A 150 -5.15 25.93 12.09
C ASP A 150 -4.05 25.38 13.02
N THR A 151 -4.44 24.63 14.07
CA THR A 151 -3.52 23.99 15.01
C THR A 151 -3.17 22.57 14.58
N TRP A 152 -1.88 22.31 14.42
CA TRP A 152 -1.32 21.03 13.98
C TRP A 152 -0.38 20.46 15.05
N VAL A 153 -0.47 19.16 15.32
CA VAL A 153 0.39 18.47 16.29
C VAL A 153 1.64 17.95 15.59
N HIS A 154 2.83 18.33 16.08
CA HIS A 154 4.09 17.79 15.58
C HIS A 154 4.24 16.30 15.95
N LEU A 155 4.44 15.45 14.95
CA LEU A 155 4.72 14.03 15.12
C LEU A 155 6.23 13.78 15.13
N GLY A 156 6.95 14.31 14.14
CA GLY A 156 8.40 14.12 14.01
C GLY A 156 9.00 14.85 12.81
N ASN A 157 10.28 15.19 12.95
CA ASN A 157 11.13 15.70 11.89
C ASN A 157 12.19 14.65 11.54
N PHE A 158 12.47 14.47 10.25
CA PHE A 158 13.38 13.43 9.76
C PHE A 158 14.26 13.95 8.64
N THR A 159 15.48 13.40 8.54
CA THR A 159 16.36 13.58 7.38
C THR A 159 16.42 12.27 6.62
N ALA A 160 15.92 12.26 5.39
CA ALA A 160 16.07 11.14 4.48
C ALA A 160 17.52 10.99 4.01
N LEU A 161 17.90 9.76 3.67
CA LEU A 161 19.16 9.47 2.97
C LEU A 161 19.00 9.80 1.48
N ASN A 162 20.08 10.21 0.83
CA ASN A 162 20.11 10.54 -0.60
C ASN A 162 20.10 9.27 -1.48
N MET A 163 19.01 8.51 -1.45
CA MET A 163 18.84 7.24 -2.17
C MET A 163 17.43 7.11 -2.78
N LYS A 164 17.35 6.61 -4.01
CA LYS A 164 16.12 6.48 -4.81
C LYS A 164 15.40 5.16 -4.56
N HIS A 165 15.22 4.81 -3.29
CA HIS A 165 14.63 3.56 -2.79
C HIS A 165 13.66 3.85 -1.63
N GLU A 166 12.86 2.86 -1.24
CA GLU A 166 11.98 2.92 -0.06
C GLU A 166 12.79 3.09 1.24
N GLN A 167 12.38 4.05 2.08
CA GLN A 167 12.98 4.35 3.37
C GLN A 167 11.88 4.43 4.44
N ASN A 168 12.05 3.71 5.56
CA ASN A 168 11.12 3.69 6.69
C ASN A 168 11.61 4.62 7.81
N PHE A 169 10.69 5.35 8.45
CA PHE A 169 10.94 6.24 9.59
C PHE A 169 9.90 5.98 10.68
N THR A 170 10.36 5.51 11.83
CA THR A 170 9.51 5.18 13.00
C THR A 170 9.50 6.35 13.98
N PHE A 171 8.33 6.69 14.51
CA PHE A 171 8.16 7.78 15.47
C PHE A 171 8.53 7.32 16.89
N ALA A 172 9.24 8.18 17.63
CA ALA A 172 9.57 7.93 19.05
C ALA A 172 8.35 8.08 19.99
N ASP A 173 7.31 8.80 19.55
CA ASP A 173 6.07 9.07 20.27
C ASP A 173 4.87 8.94 19.30
N PRO A 174 4.34 7.73 19.08
CA PRO A 174 3.21 7.47 18.18
C PRO A 174 1.92 8.15 18.66
N LYS A 175 1.21 8.84 17.77
CA LYS A 175 0.00 9.63 18.10
C LYS A 175 -1.18 9.28 17.21
N TRP A 176 -2.37 9.41 17.80
CA TRP A 176 -3.65 9.27 17.10
C TRP A 176 -3.90 10.45 16.16
N VAL A 177 -4.06 10.15 14.88
CA VAL A 177 -4.34 11.12 13.82
C VAL A 177 -5.30 10.55 12.77
N ARG A 178 -6.09 11.44 12.17
CA ARG A 178 -6.94 11.17 11.00
C ARG A 178 -6.36 11.81 9.73
N TYR A 179 -5.69 12.96 9.91
CA TYR A 179 -5.11 13.73 8.83
C TYR A 179 -3.63 13.99 9.12
N LEU A 180 -2.79 13.81 8.10
CA LEU A 180 -1.36 14.12 8.11
C LEU A 180 -1.05 15.30 7.20
N LYS A 181 -0.05 16.09 7.57
CA LYS A 181 0.55 17.14 6.75
C LYS A 181 2.06 16.89 6.67
N LEU A 182 2.52 16.56 5.48
CA LEU A 182 3.93 16.43 5.14
C LEU A 182 4.45 17.78 4.65
N ASN A 183 5.46 18.34 5.33
CA ASN A 183 6.17 19.54 4.92
C ASN A 183 7.57 19.15 4.39
N LEU A 184 7.88 19.53 3.13
CA LEU A 184 9.16 19.24 2.48
C LEU A 184 10.11 20.43 2.68
N LEU A 185 10.99 20.35 3.67
CA LEU A 185 11.83 21.46 4.11
C LEU A 185 13.03 21.67 3.18
N SER A 186 13.81 20.61 2.94
CA SER A 186 15.05 20.68 2.14
C SER A 186 15.21 19.49 1.18
N HIS A 187 16.20 19.56 0.28
CA HIS A 187 16.45 18.57 -0.76
C HIS A 187 17.95 18.34 -0.97
N TYR A 188 18.29 17.21 -1.61
CA TYR A 188 19.60 16.93 -2.18
C TYR A 188 19.55 17.11 -3.70
N GLY A 189 20.63 17.66 -4.27
CA GLY A 189 20.76 17.87 -5.71
C GLY A 189 20.77 19.36 -6.08
N SER A 190 20.54 19.64 -7.36
CA SER A 190 20.44 21.00 -7.91
C SER A 190 19.48 21.08 -9.12
N GLU A 191 18.68 20.03 -9.30
CA GLU A 191 17.64 19.93 -10.32
C GLU A 191 16.49 20.89 -10.01
N PHE A 192 15.82 21.40 -11.05
CA PHE A 192 14.73 22.36 -10.87
C PHE A 192 13.51 21.77 -10.12
N TYR A 193 13.30 20.46 -10.21
CA TYR A 193 12.16 19.77 -9.62
C TYR A 193 12.56 18.82 -8.50
N CYS A 194 11.83 18.94 -7.40
CA CYS A 194 11.85 18.06 -6.25
C CYS A 194 10.63 17.14 -6.38
N THR A 195 10.83 15.82 -6.23
CA THR A 195 9.76 14.83 -6.40
C THR A 195 9.63 13.87 -5.23
N LEU A 196 8.44 13.32 -5.09
CA LEU A 196 8.12 12.22 -4.17
C LEU A 196 7.19 11.25 -4.90
N SER A 197 7.54 9.98 -4.95
CA SER A 197 6.77 8.96 -5.68
C SER A 197 5.81 8.20 -4.76
N LEU A 198 6.21 7.96 -3.51
CA LEU A 198 5.44 7.14 -2.56
C LEU A 198 5.48 7.74 -1.15
N LEU A 199 4.33 7.68 -0.47
CA LEU A 199 4.18 7.82 0.97
C LEU A 199 3.24 6.72 1.49
N GLU A 200 3.73 5.90 2.42
CA GLU A 200 2.95 4.87 3.13
C GLU A 200 2.92 5.17 4.62
N VAL A 201 1.80 4.85 5.29
CA VAL A 201 1.58 5.13 6.71
C VAL A 201 1.16 3.85 7.41
N TYR A 202 1.87 3.48 8.48
CA TYR A 202 1.71 2.24 9.23
C TYR A 202 1.51 2.51 10.72
N GLY A 203 0.71 1.65 11.35
CA GLY A 203 0.20 1.86 12.70
C GLY A 203 -0.90 0.87 13.06
N VAL A 204 -1.74 1.27 14.01
CA VAL A 204 -2.86 0.48 14.54
C VAL A 204 -4.13 1.34 14.51
N ASP A 205 -5.28 0.73 14.21
CA ASP A 205 -6.58 1.40 14.32
C ASP A 205 -7.12 1.36 15.77
N ALA A 206 -8.11 2.21 16.07
CA ALA A 206 -8.67 2.34 17.42
C ALA A 206 -9.37 1.08 17.94
N VAL A 207 -9.91 0.23 17.05
CA VAL A 207 -10.63 -1.01 17.37
C VAL A 207 -9.65 -2.16 17.62
N GLU A 208 -8.63 -2.29 16.77
CA GLU A 208 -7.58 -3.31 16.88
C GLU A 208 -6.79 -3.15 18.18
N ARG A 209 -6.42 -1.92 18.55
CA ARG A 209 -5.78 -1.67 19.85
C ARG A 209 -6.71 -1.99 21.04
N MET A 210 -8.00 -1.67 20.95
CA MET A 210 -8.97 -2.04 21.99
C MET A 210 -9.13 -3.56 22.12
N LEU A 211 -9.04 -4.31 21.02
CA LEU A 211 -9.04 -5.77 21.04
C LEU A 211 -7.75 -6.32 21.67
N GLU A 212 -6.58 -5.79 21.31
CA GLU A 212 -5.29 -6.15 21.94
C GLU A 212 -5.30 -5.90 23.46
N ASP A 213 -5.80 -4.75 23.92
CA ASP A 213 -5.92 -4.42 25.34
C ASP A 213 -6.89 -5.38 26.07
N LEU A 214 -8.02 -5.73 25.46
CA LEU A 214 -9.00 -6.68 26.03
C LEU A 214 -8.45 -8.12 26.12
N ILE A 215 -7.78 -8.61 25.07
CA ILE A 215 -7.16 -9.94 25.05
C ILE A 215 -5.99 -10.00 26.05
N SER A 216 -5.16 -8.95 26.10
CA SER A 216 -4.07 -8.81 27.06
C SER A 216 -4.52 -8.84 28.52
N ILE A 217 -5.78 -8.50 28.82
CA ILE A 217 -6.37 -8.63 30.16
C ILE A 217 -6.77 -10.09 30.45
N GLN A 218 -7.26 -10.84 29.46
CA GLN A 218 -7.57 -12.26 29.63
C GLN A 218 -6.31 -13.09 29.88
N ASP A 219 -5.25 -12.94 29.08
CA ASP A 219 -4.00 -13.69 29.28
C ASP A 219 -3.36 -13.40 30.65
N LYS A 220 -3.37 -12.14 31.09
CA LYS A 220 -2.88 -11.75 32.44
C LYS A 220 -3.73 -12.30 33.59
N ASN A 221 -4.97 -12.71 33.33
CA ASN A 221 -5.82 -13.38 34.32
C ASN A 221 -5.66 -14.91 34.27
N ILE A 222 -5.38 -15.48 33.10
CA ILE A 222 -5.06 -16.92 32.94
C ILE A 222 -3.72 -17.25 33.60
N LEU A 223 -2.67 -16.45 33.36
CA LEU A 223 -1.34 -16.64 33.97
C LEU A 223 -1.40 -16.57 35.51
N LYS A 224 -2.19 -15.64 36.07
CA LYS A 224 -2.42 -15.52 37.52
C LYS A 224 -3.13 -16.71 38.16
N LEU A 225 -3.72 -17.62 37.37
CA LEU A 225 -4.35 -18.83 37.87
C LEU A 225 -3.39 -20.04 37.96
N GLN A 226 -2.14 -19.92 37.50
CA GLN A 226 -1.18 -21.05 37.46
C GLN A 226 0.04 -20.91 38.39
N GLU A 227 0.38 -19.71 38.88
CA GLU A 227 1.49 -19.54 39.86
C GLU A 227 1.06 -19.80 41.33
N GLY A 228 -0.03 -20.53 41.54
CA GLY A 228 -0.72 -20.66 42.83
C GLY A 228 -0.33 -21.83 43.73
N ASP A 229 0.56 -22.73 43.32
CA ASP A 229 0.81 -24.00 44.04
C ASP A 229 2.25 -24.54 43.91
N THR A 230 3.21 -24.02 44.69
CA THR A 230 4.26 -24.87 45.30
C THR A 230 4.90 -24.25 46.55
N GLU A 231 5.13 -25.11 47.54
CA GLU A 231 5.65 -24.92 48.90
C GLU A 231 6.84 -23.96 49.14
N GLN A 232 6.78 -23.24 50.28
CA GLN A 232 7.92 -23.21 51.22
C GLN A 232 7.42 -23.47 52.66
N LYS A 233 8.27 -24.10 53.48
CA LYS A 233 7.85 -24.84 54.69
C LYS A 233 8.66 -24.47 55.93
N GLU A 234 7.93 -24.23 57.03
CA GLU A 234 8.35 -24.27 58.44
C GLU A 234 9.49 -23.34 58.95
N LYS A 235 9.18 -22.57 60.02
CA LYS A 235 9.50 -23.07 61.39
C LYS A 235 8.79 -22.36 62.56
N LYS A 236 8.28 -23.23 63.46
CA LYS A 236 8.11 -23.10 64.92
C LYS A 236 6.88 -22.39 65.57
N THR A 237 5.86 -23.22 65.81
CA THR A 237 5.49 -23.75 67.15
C THR A 237 4.77 -22.88 68.21
N MET A 238 3.47 -23.20 68.40
CA MET A 238 2.66 -23.18 69.66
C MET A 238 2.36 -21.83 70.34
N GLN A 239 1.29 -21.66 71.15
CA GLN A 239 0.28 -22.63 71.65
C GLN A 239 -1.14 -22.00 71.67
N ALA A 240 -2.19 -22.79 71.93
CA ALA A 240 -3.59 -22.41 71.72
C ALA A 240 -4.42 -22.21 73.02
N LYS A 241 -5.53 -21.45 72.92
CA LYS A 241 -6.87 -21.88 73.39
C LYS A 241 -8.02 -20.97 72.88
N GLU A 242 -9.15 -21.62 72.59
CA GLU A 242 -10.56 -21.29 72.96
C GLU A 242 -10.97 -19.82 73.29
N SER A 243 -12.18 -19.31 72.97
CA SER A 243 -13.36 -19.81 72.22
C SER A 243 -14.51 -18.74 72.23
N PHE A 244 -15.63 -19.02 71.52
CA PHE A 244 -16.99 -18.44 71.63
C PHE A 244 -17.35 -16.98 71.21
N GLU A 245 -18.42 -16.92 70.39
CA GLU A 245 -19.60 -16.02 70.32
C GLU A 245 -19.65 -14.78 71.27
N SER A 246 -20.14 -13.59 70.87
CA SER A 246 -21.51 -13.35 70.36
C SER A 246 -21.78 -11.87 69.92
N ASP A 247 -22.77 -11.70 69.03
CA ASP A 247 -23.79 -10.65 68.83
C ASP A 247 -23.56 -9.11 68.86
N GLU A 248 -24.13 -8.50 67.80
CA GLU A 248 -24.93 -7.25 67.66
C GLU A 248 -24.60 -5.89 68.37
N ASP A 249 -24.13 -4.95 67.53
CA ASP A 249 -24.88 -3.74 67.07
C ASP A 249 -24.97 -2.41 67.89
N LYS A 250 -25.18 -1.33 67.12
CA LYS A 250 -25.75 0.00 67.42
C LYS A 250 -25.02 1.04 68.31
N SER A 251 -24.22 1.84 67.61
CA SER A 251 -24.49 3.29 67.38
C SER A 251 -24.27 4.37 68.48
N LYS A 252 -23.75 5.53 68.05
CA LYS A 252 -24.01 6.94 68.49
C LYS A 252 -23.07 7.91 67.75
N GLN A 253 -23.28 9.24 67.63
CA GLN A 253 -24.46 10.12 67.47
C GLN A 253 -23.94 11.57 67.23
N LYS A 254 -24.83 12.53 66.86
CA LYS A 254 -24.74 14.02 66.91
C LYS A 254 -24.26 14.72 65.63
N GLU A 255 -25.03 15.62 65.00
CA GLU A 255 -25.61 16.95 65.40
C GLU A 255 -24.56 18.09 65.25
N LYS A 256 -24.84 19.33 64.78
CA LYS A 256 -26.11 20.09 64.63
C LYS A 256 -25.93 21.36 63.72
N GLU A 257 -27.00 21.80 63.00
CA GLU A 257 -27.35 23.22 62.63
C GLU A 257 -26.32 24.13 61.86
N GLN A 258 -26.64 25.30 61.25
CA GLN A 258 -27.82 26.20 61.26
C GLN A 258 -28.07 26.96 59.91
N GLU A 259 -28.83 28.08 59.90
CA GLU A 259 -29.55 28.74 58.78
C GLU A 259 -28.82 29.90 58.07
N ALA A 260 -29.26 30.30 56.83
CA ALA A 260 -29.57 31.69 56.38
C ALA A 260 -29.64 31.90 54.83
N SER A 261 -30.17 33.05 54.38
CA SER A 261 -30.37 33.57 53.00
C SER A 261 -30.23 35.13 53.01
N PRO A 262 -30.42 35.99 51.97
CA PRO A 262 -30.97 35.81 50.59
C PRO A 262 -30.37 36.70 49.43
N GLU A 263 -31.08 36.77 48.27
CA GLU A 263 -31.11 37.86 47.23
C GLU A 263 -29.86 38.12 46.33
N ASN A 264 -29.87 38.74 45.11
CA ASN A 264 -30.86 39.18 44.07
C ASN A 264 -30.06 39.57 42.75
N ALA A 265 -30.58 39.86 41.53
CA ALA A 265 -31.81 39.53 40.75
C ALA A 265 -31.76 40.11 39.29
N VAL A 266 -32.60 39.61 38.34
CA VAL A 266 -33.01 40.22 37.01
C VAL A 266 -31.94 40.21 35.88
N VAL A 267 -32.20 39.92 34.57
CA VAL A 267 -32.95 40.55 33.43
C VAL A 267 -33.36 39.43 32.43
N LYS A 268 -34.62 39.23 31.95
CA LYS A 268 -35.44 39.93 30.92
C LYS A 268 -34.91 39.82 29.45
N ASP A 269 -35.70 39.77 28.35
CA ASP A 269 -37.15 39.97 28.13
C ASP A 269 -37.76 39.13 26.95
N GLU A 270 -39.00 39.41 26.54
CA GLU A 270 -39.95 38.64 25.67
C GLU A 270 -39.58 38.50 24.15
N VAL A 271 -40.35 37.88 23.23
CA VAL A 271 -41.74 38.12 22.72
C VAL A 271 -42.27 36.84 22.01
N SER A 272 -43.43 36.25 22.35
CA SER A 272 -44.79 36.39 21.73
C SER A 272 -44.87 36.14 20.20
N LEU A 273 -45.93 35.59 19.58
CA LEU A 273 -47.37 35.43 19.88
C LEU A 273 -47.74 33.91 19.73
N GLU A 274 -48.95 33.35 19.75
CA GLU A 274 -50.35 33.83 19.82
C GLU A 274 -51.22 32.85 20.66
N LYS A 275 -52.52 32.68 20.37
CA LYS A 275 -53.53 32.00 21.20
C LYS A 275 -54.60 31.31 20.36
N ARG A 276 -55.13 30.18 20.86
CA ARG A 276 -56.57 29.85 20.75
C ARG A 276 -57.13 29.55 22.15
N LYS A 277 -58.35 30.03 22.40
CA LYS A 277 -59.20 29.78 23.57
C LYS A 277 -60.20 28.65 23.20
N LEU A 278 -60.98 27.98 24.06
CA LEU A 278 -61.45 28.06 25.47
C LEU A 278 -61.99 26.61 25.81
N PRO A 279 -62.54 26.24 26.99
CA PRO A 279 -62.44 26.77 28.36
C PRO A 279 -61.85 25.75 29.37
N ASP A 280 -61.69 26.19 30.62
CA ASP A 280 -61.45 25.37 31.81
C ASP A 280 -62.45 25.74 32.91
N PRO A 281 -63.01 24.76 33.66
CA PRO A 281 -63.54 25.02 34.99
C PRO A 281 -63.18 23.92 36.01
N VAL A 282 -62.10 24.10 36.78
CA VAL A 282 -61.94 23.46 38.11
C VAL A 282 -61.53 24.52 39.13
N GLU A 283 -62.41 24.79 40.10
CA GLU A 283 -62.10 25.72 41.20
C GLU A 283 -61.06 25.13 42.16
N GLU A 284 -60.04 25.92 42.53
CA GLU A 284 -59.11 25.56 43.59
C GLU A 284 -59.79 25.63 44.97
N ILE A 285 -60.20 24.48 45.51
CA ILE A 285 -60.72 24.39 46.88
C ILE A 285 -59.56 24.53 47.87
N LYS A 286 -59.41 25.74 48.40
CA LYS A 286 -58.43 26.15 49.40
C LYS A 286 -58.58 25.37 50.71
N HIS A 287 -57.72 24.38 50.96
CA HIS A 287 -57.78 23.54 52.16
C HIS A 287 -57.23 24.22 53.43
N GLN A 288 -57.98 24.10 54.53
CA GLN A 288 -57.47 24.24 55.90
C GLN A 288 -57.06 22.87 56.46
N PRO A 289 -56.10 22.78 57.40
CA PRO A 289 -55.63 21.52 57.96
C PRO A 289 -56.61 20.99 59.02
N GLY A 290 -57.52 20.06 58.67
CA GLY A 290 -58.49 19.57 59.66
C GLY A 290 -59.50 18.47 59.29
N SER A 291 -59.31 17.69 58.21
CA SER A 291 -60.26 16.61 57.86
C SER A 291 -59.59 15.38 57.25
N ARG A 292 -59.97 14.18 57.70
CA ARG A 292 -59.71 12.93 56.96
C ARG A 292 -60.35 13.04 55.57
N MET A 293 -59.60 12.73 54.52
CA MET A 293 -60.18 12.58 53.18
C MET A 293 -61.25 11.47 53.19
N PRO A 294 -62.45 11.68 52.63
CA PRO A 294 -63.43 10.61 52.46
C PRO A 294 -62.86 9.47 51.62
N GLY A 295 -63.11 8.22 52.01
CA GLY A 295 -62.59 7.03 51.32
C GLY A 295 -62.91 7.02 49.82
N ASP A 296 -64.12 7.46 49.46
CA ASP A 296 -64.58 7.58 48.07
C ASP A 296 -63.71 8.53 47.23
N THR A 297 -63.12 9.57 47.84
CA THR A 297 -62.22 10.50 47.13
C THR A 297 -60.89 9.81 46.80
N VAL A 298 -60.34 9.06 47.76
CA VAL A 298 -59.11 8.27 47.57
C VAL A 298 -59.35 7.16 46.53
N LEU A 299 -60.48 6.47 46.61
CA LEU A 299 -60.88 5.43 45.67
C LEU A 299 -61.06 5.99 44.25
N LYS A 300 -61.66 7.18 44.10
CA LYS A 300 -61.85 7.86 42.81
C LYS A 300 -60.50 8.27 42.17
N ILE A 301 -59.56 8.75 42.98
CA ILE A 301 -58.17 9.05 42.54
C ILE A 301 -57.44 7.77 42.13
N LEU A 302 -57.57 6.68 42.90
CA LEU A 302 -57.00 5.37 42.54
C LEU A 302 -57.60 4.83 41.24
N MET A 303 -58.92 4.89 41.06
CA MET A 303 -59.61 4.43 39.85
C MET A 303 -59.20 5.25 38.61
N GLN A 304 -58.97 6.56 38.77
CA GLN A 304 -58.45 7.42 37.72
C GLN A 304 -56.98 7.09 37.38
N LYS A 305 -56.14 6.81 38.38
CA LYS A 305 -54.77 6.33 38.16
C LYS A 305 -54.72 4.97 37.46
N ILE A 306 -55.56 4.01 37.87
CA ILE A 306 -55.67 2.69 37.22
C ILE A 306 -56.01 2.86 35.73
N ARG A 307 -57.01 3.68 35.39
CA ARG A 307 -57.35 3.97 33.98
C ARG A 307 -56.21 4.65 33.21
N SER A 308 -55.45 5.56 33.83
CA SER A 308 -54.28 6.16 33.18
C SER A 308 -53.14 5.17 32.95
N LEU A 309 -52.95 4.20 33.86
CA LEU A 309 -51.96 3.14 33.74
C LEU A 309 -52.35 2.15 32.65
N ASP A 310 -53.62 1.74 32.59
CA ASP A 310 -54.20 0.87 31.58
C ASP A 310 -53.99 1.44 30.16
N VAL A 311 -54.29 2.73 29.96
CA VAL A 311 -53.98 3.45 28.72
C VAL A 311 -52.48 3.45 28.44
N SER A 312 -51.63 3.78 29.43
CA SER A 312 -50.16 3.78 29.21
C SER A 312 -49.58 2.41 28.87
N LEU A 313 -50.18 1.33 29.38
CA LEU A 313 -49.79 -0.05 29.08
C LEU A 313 -50.11 -0.40 27.63
N SER A 314 -51.32 -0.08 27.15
CA SER A 314 -51.70 -0.32 25.75
C SER A 314 -50.85 0.46 24.74
N VAL A 315 -50.40 1.68 25.09
CA VAL A 315 -49.47 2.47 24.28
C VAL A 315 -48.07 1.83 24.26
N LEU A 316 -47.59 1.30 25.39
CA LEU A 316 -46.32 0.59 25.47
C LEU A 316 -46.36 -0.73 24.69
N GLU A 317 -47.44 -1.50 24.79
CA GLU A 317 -47.65 -2.75 24.07
C GLU A 317 -47.65 -2.52 22.56
N SER A 318 -48.44 -1.56 22.06
CA SER A 318 -48.47 -1.20 20.64
C SER A 318 -47.11 -0.70 20.13
N TYR A 319 -46.36 0.08 20.93
CA TYR A 319 -45.00 0.50 20.57
C TYR A 319 -44.01 -0.67 20.52
N LEU A 320 -44.13 -1.64 21.43
CA LEU A 320 -43.31 -2.86 21.43
C LEU A 320 -43.64 -3.76 20.23
N GLU A 321 -44.91 -3.88 19.83
CA GLU A 321 -45.31 -4.58 18.61
C GLU A 321 -44.77 -3.92 17.34
N GLU A 322 -44.93 -2.58 17.18
CA GLU A 322 -44.37 -1.85 16.04
C GLU A 322 -42.85 -2.05 15.96
N ARG A 323 -42.17 -1.93 17.11
CA ARG A 323 -40.72 -2.07 17.18
C ARG A 323 -40.24 -3.49 16.89
N SER A 324 -40.93 -4.49 17.42
CA SER A 324 -40.68 -5.91 17.16
C SER A 324 -40.86 -6.25 15.68
N SER A 325 -41.98 -5.82 15.09
CA SER A 325 -42.27 -5.96 13.66
C SER A 325 -41.18 -5.32 12.79
N LYS A 326 -40.76 -4.09 13.13
CA LYS A 326 -39.70 -3.35 12.42
C LYS A 326 -38.35 -4.06 12.48
N TYR A 327 -37.94 -4.58 13.64
CA TYR A 327 -36.74 -5.41 13.73
C TYR A 327 -36.87 -6.72 12.96
N GLY A 328 -38.03 -7.39 13.03
CA GLY A 328 -38.32 -8.62 12.28
C GLY A 328 -38.30 -8.44 10.75
N MET A 329 -38.61 -7.24 10.25
CA MET A 329 -38.41 -6.89 8.84
C MET A 329 -36.93 -6.70 8.50
N ILE A 330 -36.17 -5.99 9.35
CA ILE A 330 -34.73 -5.74 9.13
C ILE A 330 -33.93 -7.05 9.12
N PHE A 331 -34.20 -7.98 10.04
CA PHE A 331 -33.52 -9.27 10.04
C PHE A 331 -33.81 -10.08 8.75
N LYS A 332 -35.05 -10.05 8.24
CA LYS A 332 -35.38 -10.69 6.95
C LYS A 332 -34.72 -10.03 5.74
N GLU A 333 -34.54 -8.70 5.74
CA GLU A 333 -33.75 -7.98 4.72
C GLU A 333 -32.28 -8.43 4.77
N MET A 334 -31.72 -8.58 5.98
CA MET A 334 -30.33 -9.03 6.20
C MET A 334 -30.11 -10.49 5.80
N ASP A 335 -31.01 -11.41 6.16
CA ASP A 335 -30.91 -12.84 5.81
C ASP A 335 -30.97 -13.05 4.28
N LEU A 336 -31.81 -12.28 3.59
CA LEU A 336 -31.92 -12.32 2.13
C LEU A 336 -30.63 -11.85 1.44
N GLU A 337 -30.07 -10.73 1.90
CA GLU A 337 -28.80 -10.19 1.38
C GLU A 337 -27.60 -11.08 1.75
N ALA A 338 -27.61 -11.72 2.91
CA ALA A 338 -26.61 -12.71 3.30
C ALA A 338 -26.63 -13.92 2.36
N SER A 339 -27.81 -14.53 2.12
CA SER A 339 -27.94 -15.66 1.18
C SER A 339 -27.71 -15.27 -0.29
N LYS A 340 -27.78 -13.99 -0.64
CA LYS A 340 -27.33 -13.49 -1.95
C LYS A 340 -25.80 -13.46 -2.02
N ARG A 341 -25.13 -12.87 -1.02
CA ARG A 341 -23.66 -12.78 -0.97
C ARG A 341 -22.99 -14.15 -0.82
N GLU A 342 -23.61 -15.10 -0.13
CA GLU A 342 -23.13 -16.49 -0.04
C GLU A 342 -22.98 -17.13 -1.43
N LYS A 343 -23.96 -16.91 -2.33
CA LYS A 343 -23.92 -17.39 -3.72
C LYS A 343 -22.88 -16.67 -4.57
N GLU A 344 -22.69 -15.37 -4.34
CA GLU A 344 -21.64 -14.57 -4.98
C GLU A 344 -20.25 -15.06 -4.55
N VAL A 345 -20.05 -15.36 -3.26
CA VAL A 345 -18.81 -15.92 -2.70
C VAL A 345 -18.50 -17.31 -3.25
N GLU A 346 -19.48 -18.22 -3.31
CA GLU A 346 -19.24 -19.56 -3.87
C GLU A 346 -19.00 -19.51 -5.40
N THR A 347 -19.58 -18.54 -6.11
CA THR A 347 -19.24 -18.28 -7.52
C THR A 347 -17.78 -17.81 -7.67
N MET A 348 -17.35 -16.82 -6.87
CA MET A 348 -15.95 -16.36 -6.87
C MET A 348 -14.96 -17.47 -6.47
N ARG A 349 -15.36 -18.38 -5.57
CA ARG A 349 -14.55 -19.54 -5.18
C ARG A 349 -14.26 -20.46 -6.36
N LEU A 350 -15.28 -20.80 -7.15
CA LEU A 350 -15.13 -21.62 -8.36
C LEU A 350 -14.25 -20.93 -9.42
N GLU A 351 -14.36 -19.61 -9.57
CA GLU A 351 -13.48 -18.84 -10.46
C GLU A 351 -12.01 -18.88 -10.01
N VAL A 352 -11.75 -18.74 -8.71
CA VAL A 352 -10.39 -18.82 -8.12
C VAL A 352 -9.80 -20.22 -8.26
N GLU A 353 -10.58 -21.28 -8.04
CA GLU A 353 -10.12 -22.67 -8.23
C GLU A 353 -9.79 -22.95 -9.70
N GLY A 354 -10.65 -22.49 -10.63
CA GLY A 354 -10.36 -22.55 -12.06
C GLY A 354 -9.20 -21.64 -12.50
N MET A 355 -8.87 -20.57 -11.77
CA MET A 355 -7.67 -19.76 -12.00
C MET A 355 -6.39 -20.49 -11.57
N LYS A 356 -6.43 -21.20 -10.44
CA LYS A 356 -5.31 -22.01 -9.94
C LYS A 356 -4.92 -23.09 -10.94
N GLU A 357 -5.88 -23.79 -11.55
CA GLU A 357 -5.60 -24.79 -12.60
C GLU A 357 -4.90 -24.16 -13.82
N ARG A 358 -5.36 -22.97 -14.26
CA ARG A 358 -4.71 -22.19 -15.33
C ARG A 358 -3.29 -21.77 -14.96
N GLU A 359 -3.03 -21.39 -13.71
CA GLU A 359 -1.68 -21.08 -13.22
C GLU A 359 -0.77 -22.33 -13.22
N GLU A 360 -1.29 -23.49 -12.80
CA GLU A 360 -0.55 -24.75 -12.84
C GLU A 360 -0.23 -25.21 -14.28
N ASN A 361 -1.14 -24.99 -15.23
CA ASN A 361 -0.91 -25.33 -16.64
C ASN A 361 0.11 -24.39 -17.31
N THR A 362 0.02 -23.08 -17.09
CA THR A 362 1.04 -22.13 -17.59
C THR A 362 2.43 -22.37 -16.95
N LYS A 363 2.51 -22.84 -15.70
CA LYS A 363 3.77 -23.32 -15.09
C LYS A 363 4.34 -24.54 -15.81
N LYS A 364 3.51 -25.50 -16.24
CA LYS A 364 3.95 -26.68 -17.02
C LYS A 364 4.50 -26.26 -18.39
N GLU A 365 3.78 -25.39 -19.11
CA GLU A 365 4.21 -24.81 -20.39
C GLU A 365 5.54 -24.05 -20.27
N ALA A 366 5.69 -23.22 -19.22
CA ALA A 366 6.93 -22.51 -18.94
C ALA A 366 8.13 -23.45 -18.67
N MET A 367 7.90 -24.63 -18.06
CA MET A 367 8.94 -25.64 -17.88
C MET A 367 9.32 -26.33 -19.20
N GLU A 368 8.36 -26.63 -20.09
CA GLU A 368 8.67 -27.16 -21.43
C GLU A 368 9.39 -26.12 -22.31
N MET A 369 9.01 -24.84 -22.22
CA MET A 369 9.72 -23.75 -22.90
C MET A 369 11.16 -23.58 -22.39
N ARG A 370 11.44 -23.80 -21.10
CA ARG A 370 12.82 -23.88 -20.58
C ARG A 370 13.58 -25.09 -21.13
N LYS A 371 12.96 -26.28 -21.19
CA LYS A 371 13.58 -27.47 -21.80
C LYS A 371 13.86 -27.27 -23.29
N TRP A 372 12.99 -26.58 -24.02
CA TRP A 372 13.20 -26.25 -25.44
C TRP A 372 14.32 -25.23 -25.61
N ARG A 373 14.34 -24.16 -24.81
CA ARG A 373 15.43 -23.18 -24.75
C ARG A 373 16.79 -23.86 -24.56
N MET A 374 16.95 -24.73 -23.55
CA MET A 374 18.21 -25.43 -23.29
C MET A 374 18.71 -26.20 -24.52
N ARG A 375 17.81 -26.87 -25.27
CA ARG A 375 18.16 -27.60 -26.51
C ARG A 375 18.61 -26.65 -27.63
N VAL A 376 17.94 -25.51 -27.78
CA VAL A 376 18.31 -24.48 -28.77
C VAL A 376 19.65 -23.84 -28.43
N GLU A 377 19.91 -23.56 -27.14
CA GLU A 377 21.18 -23.02 -26.66
C GLU A 377 22.33 -24.02 -26.92
N THR A 378 22.14 -25.33 -26.71
CA THR A 378 23.17 -26.35 -27.03
C THR A 378 23.43 -26.53 -28.53
N GLU A 379 22.43 -26.44 -29.40
CA GLU A 379 22.67 -26.49 -30.86
C GLU A 379 23.30 -25.18 -31.38
N LEU A 380 23.03 -24.04 -30.75
CA LEU A 380 23.68 -22.76 -31.06
C LEU A 380 25.16 -22.76 -30.66
N GLU A 381 25.49 -23.24 -29.45
CA GLU A 381 26.87 -23.44 -29.00
C GLU A 381 27.65 -24.36 -29.95
N LYS A 382 27.04 -25.47 -30.37
CA LYS A 382 27.63 -26.38 -31.36
C LYS A 382 27.85 -25.71 -32.72
N ALA A 383 26.89 -24.93 -33.21
CA ALA A 383 27.03 -24.18 -34.46
C ALA A 383 28.13 -23.10 -34.39
N GLU A 384 28.33 -22.46 -33.23
CA GLU A 384 29.43 -21.51 -33.01
C GLU A 384 30.79 -22.22 -33.01
N ASN A 385 30.91 -23.37 -32.35
CA ASN A 385 32.12 -24.21 -32.38
C ASN A 385 32.45 -24.71 -33.81
N GLU A 386 31.44 -25.10 -34.60
CA GLU A 386 31.63 -25.50 -36.00
C GLU A 386 32.09 -24.31 -36.87
N LYS A 387 31.52 -23.11 -36.66
CA LYS A 387 31.91 -21.85 -37.30
C LYS A 387 33.34 -21.44 -36.97
N GLU A 388 33.77 -21.53 -35.72
CA GLU A 388 35.15 -21.23 -35.31
C GLU A 388 36.15 -22.20 -35.96
N LYS A 389 35.84 -23.50 -35.97
CA LYS A 389 36.65 -24.53 -36.64
C LYS A 389 36.73 -24.35 -38.17
N VAL A 390 35.70 -23.77 -38.80
CA VAL A 390 35.74 -23.37 -40.21
C VAL A 390 36.62 -22.12 -40.41
N LYS A 391 36.59 -21.15 -39.49
CA LYS A 391 37.47 -19.97 -39.51
C LYS A 391 38.95 -20.35 -39.37
N GLU A 392 39.29 -21.23 -38.42
CA GLU A 392 40.65 -21.75 -38.24
C GLU A 392 41.16 -22.41 -39.53
N ARG A 393 40.34 -23.25 -40.16
CA ARG A 393 40.66 -23.89 -41.45
C ARG A 393 40.85 -22.89 -42.59
N LEU A 394 40.09 -21.79 -42.60
CA LEU A 394 40.24 -20.71 -43.58
C LEU A 394 41.60 -20.01 -43.40
N GLU A 395 41.95 -19.68 -42.16
CA GLU A 395 43.23 -19.03 -41.81
C GLU A 395 44.42 -19.93 -42.18
N GLN A 396 44.37 -21.22 -41.85
CA GLN A 396 45.36 -22.20 -42.29
C GLN A 396 45.43 -22.41 -43.83
N VAL A 397 44.43 -21.99 -44.61
CA VAL A 397 44.48 -22.00 -46.08
C VAL A 397 45.09 -20.70 -46.60
N LEU A 398 44.75 -19.56 -46.01
CA LEU A 398 45.33 -18.25 -46.35
C LEU A 398 46.85 -18.22 -46.11
N GLU A 399 47.32 -18.73 -44.97
CA GLU A 399 48.77 -18.86 -44.70
C GLU A 399 49.49 -19.71 -45.75
N ARG A 400 48.86 -20.80 -46.21
CA ARG A 400 49.41 -21.66 -47.27
C ARG A 400 49.42 -20.95 -48.63
N LEU A 401 48.42 -20.14 -48.94
CA LEU A 401 48.41 -19.32 -50.15
C LEU A 401 49.53 -18.27 -50.12
N GLU A 402 49.69 -17.54 -49.01
CA GLU A 402 50.81 -16.59 -48.84
C GLU A 402 52.18 -17.27 -48.95
N TRP A 403 52.34 -18.47 -48.39
CA TRP A 403 53.60 -19.23 -48.46
C TRP A 403 53.89 -19.72 -49.88
N MET A 404 52.87 -20.16 -50.61
CA MET A 404 52.97 -20.54 -52.03
C MET A 404 53.30 -19.32 -52.91
N GLU A 405 52.66 -18.17 -52.67
CA GLU A 405 52.95 -16.92 -53.39
C GLU A 405 54.38 -16.44 -53.14
N LYS A 406 54.81 -16.37 -51.87
CA LYS A 406 56.19 -15.99 -51.51
C LYS A 406 57.22 -16.92 -52.16
N LYS A 407 56.94 -18.24 -52.22
CA LYS A 407 57.77 -19.19 -52.97
C LYS A 407 57.75 -18.97 -54.48
N GLY A 408 56.58 -18.73 -55.07
CA GLY A 408 56.43 -18.41 -56.49
C GLY A 408 57.24 -17.19 -56.90
N VAL A 409 57.21 -16.11 -56.11
CA VAL A 409 58.01 -14.91 -56.31
C VAL A 409 59.52 -15.18 -56.19
N VAL A 410 59.95 -15.99 -55.21
CA VAL A 410 61.36 -16.40 -55.08
C VAL A 410 61.82 -17.23 -56.28
N VAL A 411 61.02 -18.20 -56.74
CA VAL A 411 61.36 -18.99 -57.94
C VAL A 411 61.39 -18.10 -59.19
N PHE A 412 60.41 -17.21 -59.37
CA PHE A 412 60.35 -16.30 -60.50
C PHE A 412 61.57 -15.36 -60.55
N THR A 413 61.96 -14.77 -59.42
CA THR A 413 63.15 -13.89 -59.35
C THR A 413 64.46 -14.63 -59.61
N ILE A 414 64.59 -15.88 -59.15
CA ILE A 414 65.73 -16.75 -59.48
C ILE A 414 65.77 -17.06 -60.99
N CYS A 415 64.64 -17.41 -61.60
CA CYS A 415 64.54 -17.67 -63.04
C CYS A 415 64.88 -16.43 -63.89
N VAL A 416 64.41 -15.24 -63.50
CA VAL A 416 64.79 -13.97 -64.15
C VAL A 416 66.29 -13.70 -63.99
N GLY A 417 66.86 -13.95 -62.81
CA GLY A 417 68.30 -13.83 -62.55
C GLY A 417 69.13 -14.68 -63.52
N PHE A 418 68.87 -15.99 -63.59
CA PHE A 418 69.56 -16.87 -64.55
C PHE A 418 69.32 -16.48 -66.02
N GLY A 419 68.12 -16.01 -66.37
CA GLY A 419 67.81 -15.47 -67.69
C GLY A 419 68.69 -14.28 -68.06
N THR A 420 68.86 -13.30 -67.15
CA THR A 420 69.75 -12.14 -67.40
C THR A 420 71.21 -12.56 -67.54
N ILE A 421 71.69 -13.51 -66.74
CA ILE A 421 73.06 -14.05 -66.84
C ILE A 421 73.28 -14.72 -68.20
N ALA A 422 72.30 -15.50 -68.68
CA ALA A 422 72.38 -16.12 -70.00
C ALA A 422 72.42 -15.09 -71.15
N VAL A 423 71.60 -14.03 -71.08
CA VAL A 423 71.63 -12.92 -72.05
C VAL A 423 72.98 -12.19 -72.04
N VAL A 424 73.51 -11.87 -70.85
CA VAL A 424 74.83 -11.25 -70.70
C VAL A 424 75.94 -12.15 -71.27
N ALA A 425 75.90 -13.45 -71.00
CA ALA A 425 76.86 -14.42 -71.53
C ALA A 425 76.81 -14.52 -73.07
N VAL A 426 75.62 -14.46 -73.69
CA VAL A 426 75.47 -14.42 -75.15
C VAL A 426 76.03 -13.11 -75.72
N VAL A 427 75.72 -11.96 -75.12
CA VAL A 427 76.21 -10.65 -75.59
C VAL A 427 77.74 -10.53 -75.47
N PHE A 428 78.33 -10.92 -74.34
CA PHE A 428 79.80 -10.92 -74.18
C PHE A 428 80.48 -11.99 -75.06
N GLY A 429 79.86 -13.16 -75.23
CA GLY A 429 80.35 -14.20 -76.13
C GLY A 429 80.42 -13.74 -77.59
N MET A 430 79.36 -13.07 -78.07
CA MET A 430 79.32 -12.43 -79.39
C MET A 430 80.30 -11.25 -79.52
N GLY A 431 80.63 -10.57 -78.42
CA GLY A 431 81.59 -9.45 -78.40
C GLY A 431 83.07 -9.85 -78.43
N ILE A 432 83.43 -11.06 -77.98
CA ILE A 432 84.84 -11.44 -77.73
C ILE A 432 85.36 -12.55 -78.66
N VAL A 433 84.51 -13.45 -79.19
CA VAL A 433 85.01 -14.59 -79.99
C VAL A 433 85.00 -14.31 -81.48
N ARG A 434 86.14 -13.81 -81.98
CA ARG A 434 86.63 -14.13 -83.33
C ARG A 434 87.50 -15.39 -83.22
N ALA A 435 87.21 -16.40 -84.04
CA ALA A 435 87.85 -17.73 -84.14
C ALA A 435 87.28 -18.91 -83.28
N GLU A 436 86.85 -19.94 -84.01
CA GLU A 436 86.94 -21.39 -83.72
C GLU A 436 86.62 -21.99 -82.33
N LYS A 437 85.35 -22.35 -82.09
CA LYS A 437 84.87 -23.75 -82.21
C LYS A 437 83.38 -23.89 -81.86
N GLN A 438 82.56 -24.24 -82.84
CA GLN A 438 81.10 -24.06 -82.79
C GLN A 438 80.32 -25.20 -82.09
N GLY A 439 80.97 -26.29 -81.68
CA GLY A 439 80.29 -27.49 -81.15
C GLY A 439 79.87 -27.42 -79.68
N GLY A 440 80.73 -26.94 -78.77
CA GLY A 440 80.52 -27.08 -77.32
C GLY A 440 79.38 -26.21 -76.75
N LEU A 441 79.22 -24.99 -77.27
CA LEU A 441 78.21 -24.05 -76.79
C LEU A 441 76.76 -24.52 -77.05
N ALA A 442 76.51 -25.22 -78.16
CA ALA A 442 75.20 -25.74 -78.48
C ALA A 442 74.72 -26.77 -77.44
N TRP A 443 75.59 -27.69 -77.03
CA TRP A 443 75.28 -28.69 -76.00
C TRP A 443 75.10 -28.08 -74.61
N LEU A 444 75.85 -27.03 -74.27
CA LEU A 444 75.66 -26.27 -73.02
C LEU A 444 74.31 -25.56 -72.99
N LEU A 445 73.91 -24.88 -74.07
CA LEU A 445 72.59 -24.24 -74.17
C LEU A 445 71.45 -25.27 -74.13
N LEU A 446 71.62 -26.43 -74.77
CA LEU A 446 70.64 -27.50 -74.74
C LEU A 446 70.49 -28.07 -73.31
N LEU A 447 71.60 -28.34 -72.61
CA LEU A 447 71.60 -28.75 -71.19
C LEU A 447 70.91 -27.71 -70.29
N ILE A 448 71.24 -26.42 -70.42
CA ILE A 448 70.63 -25.35 -69.63
C ILE A 448 69.12 -25.25 -69.92
N SER A 449 68.69 -25.36 -71.18
CA SER A 449 67.26 -25.38 -71.52
C SER A 449 66.55 -26.61 -70.95
N SER A 450 67.22 -27.78 -70.96
CA SER A 450 66.67 -29.02 -70.43
C SER A 450 66.54 -28.98 -68.91
N THR A 451 67.52 -28.41 -68.18
CA THR A 451 67.39 -28.24 -66.72
C THR A 451 66.34 -27.21 -66.36
N PHE A 452 66.19 -26.14 -67.14
CA PHE A 452 65.14 -25.13 -66.95
C PHE A 452 63.73 -25.71 -67.15
N VAL A 453 63.52 -26.50 -68.21
CA VAL A 453 62.24 -27.19 -68.46
C VAL A 453 61.94 -28.23 -67.36
N MET A 454 62.94 -29.02 -66.95
CA MET A 454 62.78 -29.99 -65.85
C MET A 454 62.47 -29.30 -64.51
N PHE A 455 63.01 -28.11 -64.25
CA PHE A 455 62.73 -27.34 -63.04
C PHE A 455 61.30 -26.79 -63.05
N ILE A 456 60.83 -26.25 -64.18
CA ILE A 456 59.44 -25.79 -64.36
C ILE A 456 58.43 -26.95 -64.21
N LEU A 457 58.78 -28.16 -64.64
CA LEU A 457 57.96 -29.37 -64.47
C LEU A 457 58.01 -29.97 -63.05
N SER A 458 58.71 -29.33 -62.10
CA SER A 458 58.86 -29.79 -60.71
C SER A 458 58.26 -28.85 -59.65
N LEU A 459 57.56 -27.78 -60.09
CA LEU A 459 56.74 -26.90 -59.26
C LEU A 459 55.27 -27.33 -59.24
#